data_AF-A0A7C9BPI8-F1
#
_entry.id   AF-A0A7C9BPI8-F1
#
_cell.length_a   1.000
_cell.length_b   1.000
_cell.length_c   1.000
_cell.angle_alpha   90.00
_cell.angle_beta   90.00
_cell.angle_gamma   90.00
#
_symmetry.space_group_name_H-M   'P 1'
#
loop_
_entity.id
_entity.type
_entity.pdbx_description
1 polymer ?
#
loop_
_entity_poly.entity_id
_entity_poly.type
_entity_poly.pdbx_seq_one_letter_code
_entity_poly.pdbx_strand_id
1 'polypeptide(L)'
;MKNSTYAVLFSLIFFSIACKQEKDPGPDLTTQLVGRYEAQYQIVTPGGTLLEGGPSQASTVEIRRKNNNTINVLIAINDGIVQENNRYDAKVSLRDSENDYSSKKGRISSFKVTTENANSSLNVYDNGDVNGGFVYGNAKGQTVSISWF
;
A
#
# COMPACT_ATOMS: atom_id res chain seq x y z
N MET A 1 -29.88 -21.16 -60.28
CA MET A 1 -29.67 -21.31 -58.82
C MET A 1 -28.38 -20.57 -58.47
N LYS A 2 -28.50 -19.35 -57.92
CA LYS A 2 -27.34 -18.52 -57.51
C LYS A 2 -27.24 -18.63 -55.99
N ASN A 3 -26.24 -19.39 -55.52
CA ASN A 3 -25.99 -19.56 -54.09
C ASN A 3 -25.35 -18.29 -53.54
N SER A 4 -25.98 -17.76 -52.50
CA SER A 4 -25.58 -16.56 -51.78
C SER A 4 -24.44 -16.90 -50.82
N THR A 5 -23.21 -16.58 -51.22
CA THR A 5 -22.00 -16.76 -50.40
C THR A 5 -21.48 -15.40 -49.97
N TYR A 6 -22.20 -14.72 -49.09
CA TYR A 6 -21.74 -13.47 -48.45
C TYR A 6 -22.27 -13.41 -47.01
N ALA A 7 -21.81 -14.31 -46.15
CA ALA A 7 -22.17 -14.27 -44.73
C ALA A 7 -21.03 -14.73 -43.80
N VAL A 8 -19.77 -14.61 -44.21
CA VAL A 8 -18.61 -14.98 -43.37
C VAL A 8 -17.50 -13.93 -43.44
N LEU A 9 -17.85 -12.64 -43.52
CA LEU A 9 -16.85 -11.56 -43.51
C LEU A 9 -17.12 -10.43 -42.50
N PHE A 10 -18.06 -10.62 -41.57
CA PHE A 10 -18.42 -9.58 -40.59
C PHE A 10 -18.18 -9.94 -39.12
N SER A 11 -17.60 -11.10 -38.80
CA SER A 11 -17.32 -11.49 -37.40
C SER A 11 -15.88 -11.20 -36.93
N LEU A 12 -15.01 -10.65 -37.77
CA LEU A 12 -13.58 -10.46 -37.46
C LEU A 12 -13.19 -9.03 -37.06
N ILE A 13 -14.14 -8.10 -36.92
CA ILE A 13 -13.85 -6.69 -36.59
C ILE A 13 -14.03 -6.36 -35.09
N PHE A 14 -14.55 -7.28 -34.27
CA PHE A 14 -14.83 -6.98 -32.84
C PHE A 14 -13.75 -7.40 -31.83
N PHE A 15 -12.61 -7.97 -32.26
CA PHE A 15 -11.50 -8.29 -31.35
C PHE A 15 -10.46 -7.18 -31.17
N SER A 16 -10.65 -6.02 -31.80
CA SER A 16 -9.75 -4.86 -31.69
C SER A 16 -10.25 -3.78 -30.72
N ILE A 17 -11.16 -4.12 -29.79
CA ILE A 17 -11.22 -3.39 -28.50
C ILE A 17 -9.99 -3.82 -27.73
N ALA A 18 -8.85 -3.32 -28.20
CA ALA A 18 -7.58 -3.34 -27.55
C ALA A 18 -7.83 -2.97 -26.10
N CYS A 19 -7.46 -3.89 -25.24
CA CYS A 19 -7.17 -3.68 -23.84
C CYS A 19 -6.58 -2.27 -23.72
N LYS A 20 -7.40 -1.28 -23.32
CA LYS A 20 -6.89 0.01 -22.89
C LYS A 20 -6.17 -0.28 -21.60
N GLN A 21 -4.95 -0.81 -21.74
CA GLN A 21 -4.02 -0.89 -20.65
C GLN A 21 -3.69 0.57 -20.39
N GLU A 22 -4.39 1.16 -19.42
CA GLU A 22 -4.03 2.43 -18.83
C GLU A 22 -2.55 2.33 -18.51
N LYS A 23 -1.72 2.91 -19.37
CA LYS A 23 -0.29 2.84 -19.21
C LYS A 23 0.01 3.73 -18.02
N ASP A 24 0.24 3.08 -16.88
CA ASP A 24 0.61 3.78 -15.65
C ASP A 24 1.76 4.74 -15.96
N PRO A 25 1.59 6.06 -15.75
CA PRO A 25 2.62 7.02 -16.08
C PRO A 25 3.82 6.87 -15.10
N GLY A 26 5.03 6.84 -15.65
CA GLY A 26 6.28 6.89 -14.88
C GLY A 26 6.88 5.53 -14.47
N PRO A 27 8.01 5.54 -13.74
CA PRO A 27 8.63 4.33 -13.21
C PRO A 27 7.75 3.67 -12.16
N ASP A 28 7.79 2.35 -12.06
CA ASP A 28 7.04 1.61 -11.04
C ASP A 28 7.72 1.73 -9.67
N LEU A 29 7.12 2.51 -8.78
CA LEU A 29 7.57 2.73 -7.41
C LEU A 29 6.83 1.83 -6.40
N THR A 30 5.89 1.01 -6.86
CA THR A 30 4.86 0.40 -5.99
C THR A 30 4.91 -1.10 -5.92
N THR A 31 5.32 -1.80 -6.98
CA THR A 31 5.29 -3.28 -7.02
C THR A 31 6.09 -3.91 -5.88
N GLN A 32 7.27 -3.37 -5.57
CA GLN A 32 8.12 -3.85 -4.48
C GLN A 32 7.56 -3.62 -3.07
N LEU A 33 6.49 -2.83 -2.93
CA LEU A 33 5.87 -2.50 -1.64
C LEU A 33 4.67 -3.40 -1.32
N VAL A 34 4.14 -4.11 -2.33
CA VAL A 34 2.92 -4.92 -2.21
C VAL A 34 3.15 -6.09 -1.27
N GLY A 35 2.28 -6.24 -0.29
CA GLY A 35 2.39 -7.31 0.70
C GLY A 35 1.41 -7.14 1.86
N ARG A 36 1.38 -8.13 2.73
CA ARG A 36 0.67 -8.09 4.00
C ARG A 36 1.68 -8.31 5.13
N TYR A 37 1.72 -7.36 6.05
CA TYR A 37 2.71 -7.30 7.12
C TYR A 37 2.00 -7.36 8.46
N GLU A 38 2.50 -8.21 9.36
CA GLU A 38 2.15 -8.13 10.77
C GLU A 38 2.81 -6.90 11.37
N ALA A 39 2.06 -6.15 12.17
CA ALA A 39 2.48 -4.84 12.61
C ALA A 39 2.24 -4.65 14.10
N GLN A 40 3.16 -3.95 14.75
CA GLN A 40 2.95 -3.42 16.10
C GLN A 40 2.30 -2.04 16.01
N TYR A 41 1.59 -1.64 17.06
CA TYR A 41 0.89 -0.37 17.08
C TYR A 41 1.00 0.33 18.44
N GLN A 42 0.87 1.67 18.41
CA GLN A 42 0.69 2.54 19.57
C GLN A 42 -0.41 3.57 19.25
N ILE A 43 -1.38 3.71 20.14
CA ILE A 43 -2.51 4.62 20.00
C ILE A 43 -2.57 5.53 21.22
N VAL A 44 -2.51 6.83 20.98
CA VAL A 44 -2.70 7.86 22.02
C VAL A 44 -4.11 8.40 21.90
N THR A 45 -4.90 8.25 22.97
CA THR A 45 -6.27 8.77 23.03
C THR A 45 -6.27 10.29 23.29
N PRO A 46 -7.39 11.00 23.02
CA PRO A 46 -7.51 12.42 23.37
C PRO A 46 -7.26 12.73 24.85
N GLY A 47 -7.49 11.76 25.74
CA GLY A 47 -7.21 11.86 27.18
C GLY A 47 -5.75 11.54 27.57
N GLY A 48 -4.88 11.26 26.61
CA GLY A 48 -3.47 10.92 26.84
C GLY A 48 -3.20 9.46 27.24
N THR A 49 -4.21 8.59 27.20
CA THR A 49 -4.01 7.16 27.45
C THR A 49 -3.25 6.53 26.28
N LEU A 50 -2.22 5.73 26.58
CA LEU A 50 -1.50 4.91 25.62
C LEU A 50 -2.11 3.50 25.58
N LEU A 51 -2.48 3.06 24.38
CA LEU A 51 -2.83 1.67 24.07
C LEU A 51 -1.77 1.14 23.11
N GLU A 52 -1.19 -0.02 23.38
CA GLU A 52 -0.15 -0.58 22.52
C GLU A 52 -0.27 -2.10 22.40
N GLY A 53 0.18 -2.61 21.27
CA GLY A 53 0.16 -4.04 20.96
C GLY A 53 1.33 -4.42 20.05
N GLY A 54 1.86 -5.61 20.27
CA GLY A 54 2.96 -6.17 19.47
C GLY A 54 2.51 -6.72 18.12
N PRO A 55 3.46 -7.14 17.26
CA PRO A 55 3.17 -7.75 15.98
C PRO A 55 2.37 -9.04 16.17
N SER A 56 1.24 -9.15 15.47
CA SER A 56 0.42 -10.35 15.45
C SER A 56 -0.54 -10.33 14.26
N GLN A 57 -1.17 -11.45 13.94
CA GLN A 57 -2.25 -11.47 12.93
C GLN A 57 -3.46 -10.60 13.30
N ALA A 58 -3.56 -10.18 14.56
CA ALA A 58 -4.57 -9.23 15.03
C ALA A 58 -4.25 -7.79 14.62
N SER A 59 -3.03 -7.46 14.18
CA SER A 59 -2.64 -6.13 13.72
C SER A 59 -1.85 -6.24 12.43
N THR A 60 -2.45 -5.83 11.31
CA THR A 60 -1.85 -5.97 9.98
C THR A 60 -1.93 -4.71 9.15
N VAL A 61 -0.90 -4.51 8.34
CA VAL A 61 -0.85 -3.53 7.26
C VAL A 61 -0.81 -4.30 5.95
N GLU A 62 -1.80 -4.09 5.09
CA GLU A 62 -1.82 -4.62 3.73
C GLU A 62 -1.60 -3.48 2.74
N ILE A 63 -0.61 -3.63 1.88
CA ILE A 63 -0.29 -2.69 0.80
C ILE A 63 -0.67 -3.35 -0.52
N ARG A 64 -1.56 -2.70 -1.28
CA ARG A 64 -1.96 -3.11 -2.63
C ARG A 64 -1.56 -2.05 -3.64
N ARG A 65 -1.09 -2.48 -4.81
CA ARG A 65 -0.80 -1.57 -5.93
C ARG A 65 -2.09 -1.04 -6.53
N LYS A 66 -2.15 0.28 -6.75
CA LYS A 66 -3.21 0.94 -7.54
C LYS A 66 -2.70 1.35 -8.92
N ASN A 67 -1.49 1.93 -8.97
CA ASN A 67 -0.74 2.26 -10.19
C ASN A 67 0.74 2.49 -9.83
N ASN A 68 1.59 2.91 -10.78
CA ASN A 68 3.04 3.07 -10.60
C ASN A 68 3.50 4.01 -9.48
N ASN A 69 2.66 4.90 -8.96
CA ASN A 69 3.03 5.83 -7.88
C ASN A 69 1.96 5.95 -6.79
N THR A 70 0.96 5.07 -6.80
CA THR A 70 -0.15 5.08 -5.85
C THR A 70 -0.39 3.68 -5.33
N ILE A 71 -0.44 3.56 -4.00
CA ILE A 71 -0.81 2.33 -3.29
C ILE A 71 -2.12 2.54 -2.54
N ASN A 72 -2.85 1.45 -2.33
CA ASN A 72 -3.94 1.38 -1.38
C ASN A 72 -3.42 0.68 -0.12
N VAL A 73 -3.56 1.33 1.03
CA VAL A 73 -3.12 0.81 2.32
C VAL A 73 -4.34 0.47 3.14
N LEU A 74 -4.35 -0.74 3.70
CA LEU A 74 -5.39 -1.23 4.59
C LEU A 74 -4.72 -1.53 5.93
N ILE A 75 -5.20 -0.88 6.99
CA ILE A 75 -4.76 -1.15 8.36
C ILE A 75 -5.91 -1.81 9.10
N ALA A 76 -5.65 -2.97 9.67
CA ALA A 76 -6.59 -3.67 10.54
C ALA A 76 -5.93 -3.93 11.90
N ILE A 77 -6.58 -3.49 12.99
CA ILE A 77 -6.21 -3.84 14.37
C ILE A 77 -7.46 -4.45 15.02
N ASN A 78 -7.31 -5.63 15.60
CA ASN A 78 -8.37 -6.39 16.25
C ASN A 78 -7.76 -7.27 17.36
N ASP A 79 -7.34 -6.64 18.45
CA ASP A 79 -6.66 -7.32 19.56
C ASP A 79 -7.53 -7.46 20.83
N GLY A 80 -8.83 -7.21 20.69
CA GLY A 80 -9.83 -7.29 21.76
C GLY A 80 -10.01 -5.98 22.55
N ILE A 81 -8.98 -5.14 22.64
CA ILE A 81 -9.05 -3.82 23.29
C ILE A 81 -9.25 -2.73 22.23
N VAL A 82 -8.57 -2.88 21.10
CA VAL A 82 -8.57 -1.97 19.96
C VAL A 82 -9.21 -2.65 18.77
N GLN A 83 -10.13 -1.93 18.13
CA GLN A 83 -10.71 -2.28 16.85
C GLN A 83 -10.62 -1.09 15.90
N GLU A 84 -9.79 -1.25 14.87
CA GLU A 84 -9.53 -0.26 13.83
C GLU A 84 -9.53 -0.93 12.46
N ASN A 85 -10.16 -0.29 11.48
CA ASN A 85 -10.12 -0.71 10.08
C ASN A 85 -10.07 0.54 9.21
N ASN A 86 -8.86 0.92 8.80
CA ASN A 86 -8.61 2.15 8.07
C ASN A 86 -8.12 1.81 6.67
N ARG A 87 -8.60 2.58 5.68
CA ARG A 87 -8.22 2.42 4.28
C ARG A 87 -7.93 3.78 3.67
N TYR A 88 -6.82 3.89 2.97
CA TYR A 88 -6.45 5.12 2.27
C TYR A 88 -5.63 4.84 1.02
N ASP A 89 -5.77 5.74 0.05
CA ASP A 89 -4.86 5.81 -1.09
C ASP A 89 -3.68 6.72 -0.73
N ALA A 90 -2.47 6.27 -1.05
CA ALA A 90 -1.24 6.97 -0.72
C ALA A 90 -0.37 7.13 -1.96
N LYS A 91 0.18 8.34 -2.14
CA LYS A 91 1.18 8.60 -3.17
C LYS A 91 2.56 8.15 -2.67
N VAL A 92 3.31 7.54 -3.56
CA VAL A 92 4.65 7.03 -3.34
C VAL A 92 5.64 7.87 -4.12
N SER A 93 6.68 8.34 -3.45
CA SER A 93 7.84 8.97 -4.09
C SER A 93 9.12 8.40 -3.53
N LEU A 94 10.22 8.51 -4.29
CA LEU A 94 11.55 8.24 -3.74
C LEU A 94 11.83 9.20 -2.58
N ARG A 95 12.58 8.71 -1.59
CA ARG A 95 13.08 9.51 -0.47
C ARG A 95 14.59 9.59 -0.58
N ASP A 96 15.11 10.80 -0.76
CA ASP A 96 16.55 11.06 -0.95
C ASP A 96 17.40 10.87 0.33
N SER A 97 16.88 10.28 1.41
CA SER A 97 17.59 10.25 2.68
C SER A 97 18.53 9.05 2.81
N GLU A 98 19.83 9.35 2.88
CA GLU A 98 20.90 8.39 3.18
C GLU A 98 20.80 7.79 4.58
N ASN A 99 20.12 8.44 5.53
CA ASN A 99 20.04 7.96 6.91
C ASN A 99 19.01 6.83 7.05
N ASP A 100 19.48 5.58 7.01
CA ASP A 100 18.76 4.47 7.62
C ASP A 100 19.04 4.49 9.12
N TYR A 101 18.02 4.83 9.91
CA TYR A 101 18.13 4.69 11.36
C TYR A 101 17.87 3.26 11.82
N SER A 102 17.47 2.37 10.90
CA SER A 102 17.49 0.95 11.16
C SER A 102 18.94 0.46 11.06
N SER A 103 19.38 -0.34 12.03
CA SER A 103 20.67 -1.04 11.94
C SER A 103 20.64 -2.21 10.93
N LYS A 104 19.59 -2.32 10.11
CA LYS A 104 19.36 -3.41 9.16
C LYS A 104 20.19 -3.11 7.90
N LYS A 105 21.14 -3.98 7.59
CA LYS A 105 21.93 -3.89 6.35
C LYS A 105 21.07 -4.32 5.16
N GLY A 106 21.49 -3.93 3.96
CA GLY A 106 20.86 -4.38 2.72
C GLY A 106 19.73 -3.50 2.20
N ARG A 107 19.54 -2.28 2.72
CA ARG A 107 18.52 -1.36 2.19
C ARG A 107 18.85 -0.98 0.74
N ILE A 108 17.93 -1.27 -0.18
CA ILE A 108 18.08 -0.96 -1.62
C ILE A 108 17.34 0.32 -2.03
N SER A 109 16.24 0.65 -1.34
CA SER A 109 15.44 1.82 -1.67
C SER A 109 14.66 2.31 -0.46
N SER A 110 14.35 3.61 -0.47
CA SER A 110 13.52 4.26 0.54
C SER A 110 12.44 5.10 -0.15
N PHE A 111 11.22 5.00 0.36
CA PHE A 111 10.06 5.67 -0.18
C PHE A 111 9.42 6.55 0.88
N LYS A 112 9.03 7.75 0.45
CA LYS A 112 8.08 8.57 1.17
C LYS A 112 6.69 8.17 0.71
N VAL A 113 5.82 7.88 1.66
CA VAL A 113 4.41 7.58 1.41
C VAL A 113 3.57 8.67 2.06
N THR A 114 2.80 9.37 1.24
CA THR A 114 1.98 10.51 1.67
C THR A 114 0.51 10.24 1.40
N THR A 115 -0.31 10.46 2.42
CA THR A 115 -1.76 10.56 2.28
C THR A 115 -2.20 11.95 2.72
N GLU A 116 -3.50 12.26 2.62
CA GLU A 116 -4.03 13.50 3.20
C GLU A 116 -3.83 13.58 4.72
N ASN A 117 -3.76 12.43 5.41
CA ASN A 117 -3.84 12.34 6.88
C ASN A 117 -2.65 11.59 7.52
N ALA A 118 -1.70 11.12 6.72
CA ALA A 118 -0.60 10.27 7.16
C ALA A 118 0.68 10.59 6.40
N ASN A 119 1.79 10.58 7.14
CA ASN A 119 3.13 10.54 6.56
C ASN A 119 3.79 9.23 6.98
N SER A 120 4.44 8.60 6.02
CA SER A 120 5.08 7.30 6.22
C SER A 120 6.39 7.22 5.46
N SER A 121 7.28 6.38 5.97
CA SER A 121 8.51 5.97 5.31
C SER A 121 8.49 4.46 5.16
N LEU A 122 8.77 3.99 3.96
CA LEU A 122 8.95 2.56 3.67
C LEU A 122 10.38 2.34 3.17
N ASN A 123 11.03 1.29 3.67
CA ASN A 123 12.35 0.87 3.23
C ASN A 123 12.24 -0.54 2.66
N VAL A 124 12.87 -0.77 1.51
CA VAL A 124 12.96 -2.09 0.89
C VAL A 124 14.40 -2.58 0.99
N TYR A 125 14.55 -3.87 1.27
CA TYR A 125 15.84 -4.53 1.45
C TYR A 125 16.11 -5.54 0.32
N ASP A 126 17.37 -5.89 0.14
CA ASP A 126 17.87 -6.82 -0.89
C ASP A 126 17.28 -8.24 -0.77
N ASN A 127 16.86 -8.63 0.43
CA ASN A 127 16.16 -9.88 0.71
C ASN A 127 14.66 -9.84 0.36
N GLY A 128 14.14 -8.71 -0.12
CA GLY A 128 12.73 -8.51 -0.45
C GLY A 128 11.87 -8.04 0.73
N ASP A 129 12.44 -7.86 1.92
CA ASP A 129 11.70 -7.32 3.06
C ASP A 129 11.31 -5.86 2.80
N VAL A 130 10.15 -5.49 3.32
CA VAL A 130 9.69 -4.11 3.37
C VAL A 130 9.47 -3.77 4.82
N ASN A 131 10.14 -2.74 5.32
CA ASN A 131 9.94 -2.21 6.67
C ASN A 131 9.29 -0.84 6.55
N GLY A 132 8.41 -0.51 7.49
CA GLY A 132 7.77 0.80 7.43
C GLY A 132 6.90 1.10 8.63
N GLY A 133 6.26 2.25 8.54
CA GLY A 133 5.26 2.62 9.53
C GLY A 133 4.43 3.82 9.09
N PHE A 134 3.21 3.90 9.60
CA PHE A 134 2.29 5.01 9.37
C PHE A 134 1.99 5.70 10.69
N VAL A 135 1.94 7.04 10.66
CA VAL A 135 1.39 7.85 11.76
C VAL A 135 0.23 8.65 11.20
N TYR A 136 -0.95 8.54 11.81
CA TYR A 136 -2.17 9.20 11.35
C TYR A 136 -3.17 9.46 12.48
N GLY A 137 -4.09 10.40 12.26
CA GLY A 137 -5.25 10.61 13.12
C GLY A 137 -6.45 9.79 12.64
N ASN A 138 -7.16 9.10 13.54
CA ASN A 138 -8.40 8.39 13.19
C ASN A 138 -9.67 9.19 13.54
N ALA A 139 -10.84 8.68 13.14
CA ALA A 139 -12.13 9.34 13.35
C ALA A 139 -12.51 9.50 14.84
N LYS A 140 -11.85 8.76 15.75
CA LYS A 140 -12.03 8.87 17.21
C LYS A 140 -11.16 9.98 17.83
N GLY A 141 -10.42 10.74 17.01
CA GLY A 141 -9.48 11.76 17.46
C GLY A 141 -8.21 11.19 18.07
N GLN A 142 -7.91 9.91 17.86
CA GLN A 142 -6.71 9.26 18.38
C GLN A 142 -5.55 9.44 17.41
N THR A 143 -4.33 9.54 17.94
CA THR A 143 -3.10 9.44 17.14
C THR A 143 -2.67 7.98 17.10
N VAL A 144 -2.64 7.39 15.91
CA VAL A 144 -2.27 6.00 15.67
C VAL A 144 -0.89 5.97 15.03
N SER A 145 0.03 5.21 15.63
CA SER A 145 1.32 4.83 15.05
C SER A 145 1.32 3.33 14.84
N ILE A 146 1.62 2.87 13.63
CA ILE A 146 1.72 1.44 13.30
C ILE A 146 3.01 1.19 12.52
N SER A 147 3.71 0.10 12.82
CA SER A 147 5.02 -0.21 12.20
C SER A 147 5.27 -1.72 12.06
N TRP A 148 6.13 -2.09 11.11
CA TRP A 148 6.53 -3.47 10.83
C TRP A 148 7.99 -3.53 10.36
N PHE A 149 8.67 -4.67 10.58
CA PHE A 149 10.12 -4.80 10.45
C PHE A 149 10.59 -6.13 9.87
#